data_AF-A0AAV5LIY7-F1
#
_entry.id   AF-A0AAV5LIY7-F1
#
_cell.length_a   1.000
_cell.length_b   1.000
_cell.length_c   1.000
_cell.angle_alpha   90.00
_cell.angle_beta   90.00
_cell.angle_gamma   90.00
#
_symmetry.space_group_name_H-M   'P 1'
#
loop_
_entity.id
_entity.type
_entity.pdbx_description
1 polymer ?
#
loop_
_entity_poly.entity_id
_entity_poly.type
_entity_poly.pdbx_seq_one_letter_code
_entity_poly.pdbx_strand_id
1 'polypeptide(L)' 'MKKKRGHGLVVRAGKAALCQTKRNRSRKSLVRTHGFRKRMRTTSGRAILKRRRAKGRWVLCPKSYPNRGKRA' A
#
# COMPACT_ATOMS: atom_id res chain seq x y z
N MET A 1 -41.49 -25.73 17.20
CA MET A 1 -41.08 -25.42 15.80
C MET A 1 -39.63 -24.91 15.80
N LYS A 2 -38.67 -25.66 15.24
CA LYS A 2 -37.24 -25.26 15.22
C LYS A 2 -37.01 -24.22 14.12
N LYS A 3 -36.61 -23.00 14.49
CA LYS A 3 -36.17 -21.95 13.55
C LYS A 3 -34.97 -22.48 12.75
N LYS A 4 -35.16 -22.74 11.45
CA LYS A 4 -34.06 -23.05 10.52
C LYS A 4 -33.11 -21.84 10.52
N ARG A 5 -31.88 -22.02 11.01
CA ARG A 5 -30.81 -21.04 10.84
C ARG A 5 -30.61 -20.88 9.34
N GLY A 6 -30.94 -19.69 8.81
CA GLY A 6 -30.73 -19.39 7.40
C GLY A 6 -29.27 -19.64 7.04
N HIS A 7 -29.02 -20.63 6.19
CA HIS A 7 -27.72 -20.84 5.60
C HIS A 7 -27.42 -19.61 4.74
N GLY A 8 -26.55 -18.73 5.24
CA GLY A 8 -26.14 -17.54 4.50
C GLY A 8 -25.60 -17.95 3.13
N LEU A 9 -26.07 -17.28 2.08
CA LEU A 9 -25.62 -17.48 0.71
C LEU A 9 -24.10 -17.28 0.65
N VAL A 10 -23.33 -18.38 0.54
CA VAL A 10 -21.88 -18.29 0.31
C VAL A 10 -21.68 -18.00 -1.17
N VAL A 11 -21.64 -16.72 -1.53
CA VAL A 11 -21.31 -16.29 -2.89
C VAL A 11 -19.84 -16.66 -3.14
N ARG A 12 -19.58 -17.67 -3.99
CA ARG A 12 -18.22 -17.96 -4.49
C ARG A 12 -17.73 -16.72 -5.21
N ALA A 13 -16.73 -16.04 -4.66
CA ALA A 13 -16.11 -14.90 -5.32
C ALA A 13 -15.62 -15.34 -6.71
N GLY A 14 -16.15 -14.73 -7.78
CA GLY A 14 -15.67 -14.94 -9.14
C GLY A 14 -14.21 -14.48 -9.33
N LYS A 15 -13.66 -14.71 -10.53
CA LYS A 15 -12.31 -14.24 -10.90
C LYS A 15 -12.24 -12.71 -10.77
N ALA A 16 -11.16 -12.20 -10.17
CA ALA A 16 -10.97 -10.77 -9.98
C ALA A 16 -11.03 -10.00 -11.31
N ALA A 17 -11.63 -8.82 -11.30
CA ALA A 17 -11.78 -7.98 -12.49
C ALA A 17 -10.42 -7.60 -13.09
N LEU A 18 -10.33 -7.56 -14.43
CA LEU A 18 -9.09 -7.31 -15.18
C LEU A 18 -8.43 -5.97 -14.80
N CYS A 19 -9.22 -4.91 -14.64
CA CYS A 19 -8.73 -3.57 -14.31
C CYS A 19 -8.38 -3.37 -12.82
N GLN A 20 -8.50 -4.43 -11.99
CA GLN A 20 -8.24 -4.35 -10.55
C GLN A 20 -6.75 -4.56 -10.22
N THR A 21 -5.92 -3.61 -10.70
CA THR A 21 -4.46 -3.66 -10.56
C THR A 21 -3.98 -3.32 -9.15
N LYS A 22 -4.65 -2.38 -8.49
CA LYS A 22 -4.38 -2.02 -7.09
C LYS A 22 -5.25 -2.87 -6.15
N ARG A 23 -4.60 -3.79 -5.45
CA ARG A 23 -5.23 -4.63 -4.41
C ARG A 23 -4.86 -4.17 -3.00
N ASN A 24 -5.53 -4.72 -1.99
CA ASN A 24 -5.28 -4.45 -0.58
C ASN A 24 -3.99 -5.14 -0.10
N ARG A 25 -2.84 -4.61 -0.53
CA ARG A 25 -1.52 -5.12 -0.16
C ARG A 25 -1.03 -4.48 1.14
N SER A 26 -0.33 -5.26 1.96
CA SER A 26 0.23 -4.78 3.22
C SER A 26 1.09 -3.53 3.03
N ARG A 27 0.84 -2.53 3.89
CA ARG A 27 1.62 -1.28 3.96
C ARG A 27 3.12 -1.52 4.11
N LYS A 28 3.51 -2.57 4.86
CA LYS A 28 4.89 -2.98 5.08
C LYS A 28 5.61 -3.34 3.77
N SER A 29 4.91 -4.01 2.84
CA SER A 29 5.45 -4.33 1.53
C SER A 29 5.69 -3.07 0.69
N LEU A 30 4.73 -2.15 0.70
CA LEU A 30 4.84 -0.89 -0.06
C LEU A 30 6.00 -0.01 0.41
N VAL A 31 6.28 0.03 1.71
CA VAL A 31 7.42 0.79 2.27
C VAL A 31 8.75 0.21 1.86
N ARG A 32 8.87 -1.13 1.79
CA ARG A 32 10.11 -1.78 1.34
C ARG A 32 10.41 -1.49 -0.13
N THR A 33 9.37 -1.35 -0.95
CA THR A 33 9.52 -1.06 -2.39
C THR A 33 9.70 0.44 -2.68
N HIS A 34 8.91 1.30 -2.03
CA HIS A 34 8.78 2.71 -2.42
C HIS A 34 9.10 3.72 -1.30
N GLY A 35 9.41 3.24 -0.10
CA GLY A 35 9.62 4.08 1.08
C GLY A 35 10.92 4.88 1.05
N PHE A 36 11.02 5.82 1.99
CA PHE A 36 12.13 6.77 2.06
C PHE A 36 13.50 6.11 2.17
N ARG A 37 13.64 5.10 3.06
CA ARG A 37 14.89 4.36 3.25
C ARG A 37 15.35 3.67 1.96
N LYS A 38 14.42 3.13 1.17
CA LYS A 38 14.74 2.50 -0.12
C LYS A 38 15.25 3.53 -1.12
N ARG A 39 14.69 4.75 -1.14
CA ARG A 39 15.17 5.86 -1.99
C ARG A 39 16.55 6.35 -1.57
N MET A 40 16.86 6.40 -0.27
CA MET A 40 18.17 6.83 0.19
C MET A 40 19.29 5.82 -0.12
N ARG A 41 18.95 4.52 -0.27
CA ARG A 41 19.94 3.46 -0.53
C ARG A 41 20.69 3.64 -1.85
N THR A 42 20.01 4.02 -2.94
CA THR A 42 20.62 4.10 -4.27
C THR A 42 20.92 5.54 -4.68
N THR A 43 21.92 5.73 -5.56
CA THR A 43 22.26 7.03 -6.16
C THR A 43 21.08 7.64 -6.91
N SER A 44 20.43 6.85 -7.76
CA SER A 44 19.23 7.24 -8.51
C SER A 44 18.06 7.65 -7.59
N GLY A 45 17.89 6.96 -6.47
CA GLY A 45 16.85 7.28 -5.49
C GLY A 45 17.11 8.62 -4.79
N ARG A 46 18.36 8.93 -4.46
CA ARG A 46 18.76 10.24 -3.93
C ARG A 46 18.51 11.37 -4.95
N ALA A 47 18.80 11.14 -6.23
CA ALA A 47 18.51 12.11 -7.29
C ALA A 47 17.01 12.40 -7.46
N ILE A 48 16.14 11.39 -7.28
CA ILE A 48 14.68 11.59 -7.26
C ILE A 48 14.29 12.51 -6.10
N LEU A 49 14.82 12.29 -4.89
CA LEU A 49 14.52 13.13 -3.74
C LEU A 49 14.98 14.58 -3.96
N LYS A 50 16.17 14.78 -4.58
CA LYS A 50 16.66 16.12 -4.96
C LYS A 50 15.66 16.83 -5.89
N ARG A 51 15.21 16.19 -6.98
CA ARG A 51 14.18 16.75 -7.88
C ARG A 51 12.87 17.06 -7.17
N ARG A 52 12.42 16.19 -6.26
CA ARG A 52 11.16 16.40 -5.53
C ARG A 52 11.24 17.58 -4.56
N ARG A 53 12.38 17.77 -3.91
CA ARG A 53 12.66 18.95 -3.07
C ARG A 53 12.76 20.23 -3.88
N ALA A 54 13.47 20.21 -5.01
CA ALA A 54 13.57 21.36 -5.91
C ALA A 54 12.20 21.82 -6.43
N LYS A 55 11.29 20.86 -6.70
CA LYS A 55 9.89 21.17 -7.05
C LYS A 55 9.05 21.69 -5.86
N GLY A 56 9.54 21.57 -4.62
CA GLY A 56 8.78 21.96 -3.42
C GLY A 56 7.63 21.03 -3.08
N ARG A 57 7.72 19.72 -3.41
CA ARG A 57 6.63 18.79 -3.06
C ARG A 57 6.55 18.58 -1.55
N TRP A 58 5.41 18.95 -0.96
CA TRP A 58 5.04 18.73 0.44
C TRP A 58 5.36 17.32 0.94
N VAL A 59 4.98 16.29 0.17
CA VAL A 59 5.28 14.89 0.51
C VAL A 59 6.32 14.31 -0.44
N LEU A 60 7.49 13.96 0.08
CA LEU A 60 8.57 13.39 -0.71
C LEU A 60 8.34 11.91 -1.07
N CYS A 61 7.96 11.08 -0.10
CA CYS A 61 7.66 9.66 -0.33
C CYS A 61 6.24 9.33 0.17
N PRO A 62 5.25 9.12 -0.71
CA PRO A 62 3.87 8.85 -0.28
C PRO A 62 3.69 7.51 0.45
N LYS A 63 4.60 6.55 0.23
CA LYS A 63 4.55 5.20 0.82
C LYS A 63 5.59 5.06 1.92
N SER A 64 5.62 6.01 2.86
CA SER A 64 6.38 5.93 4.10
C SER A 64 5.42 5.75 5.27
N TYR A 65 5.49 4.59 5.92
CA TYR A 65 4.73 4.29 7.14
C TYR A 65 5.72 4.03 8.29
N PRO A 66 5.36 4.40 9.53
CA PRO A 66 6.21 4.14 10.69
C PRO A 66 6.23 2.65 11.05
N ASN A 67 7.27 2.22 11.76
CA ASN A 67 7.38 0.83 12.22
C ASN A 67 6.62 0.56 13.54
N ARG A 68 6.08 1.61 14.17
CA ARG A 68 5.35 1.56 15.45
C ARG A 68 4.20 2.58 15.44
N GLY A 69 3.26 2.42 16.37
CA GLY A 69 2.11 3.30 16.54
C GLY A 69 0.92 2.95 15.63
N LYS A 70 -0.09 3.82 15.58
CA LYS A 70 -1.38 3.56 14.91
C LYS A 70 -1.28 3.23 13.41
N ARG A 71 -0.15 3.53 12.77
CA ARG A 71 0.09 3.32 11.32
C ARG A 71 1.15 2.25 11.02
N ALA A 72 1.57 1.47 12.03
CA ALA A 72 2.44 0.30 11.85
C ALA A 72 1.80 -0.78 10.96
#